data_AF-A0A062UE24-F1
#
_entry.id   AF-A0A062UE24-F1
#
_cell.length_a   1.000
_cell.length_b   1.000
_cell.length_c   1.000
_cell.angle_alpha   90.00
_cell.angle_beta   90.00
_cell.angle_gamma   90.00
#
_symmetry.space_group_name_H-M   'P 1'
#
loop_
_entity.id
_entity.type
_entity.pdbx_description
1 polymer ?
#
loop_
_entity_poly.entity_id
_entity_poly.type
_entity_poly.pdbx_seq_one_letter_code
_entity_poly.pdbx_strand_id
1 'polypeptide(L)'
;MKSLVLAATFAASGLVAGPASAQLISPCGQQDETECMLESIWVAASVLPPEKQDRVKRPFLYVVAETHDAALTREWSRRLNSAPILPREGPGYAGRKARGVLAEGGWDDFLQKARSGSAPFNIGRPEIMAEGARLAETPALRERIVSAMFELAGPPQGGKGLERSFEQADFGHLLAELSMEACNLQDFDRAVRLTATPDSLRYALWRARITGDASPLAARIRNEADDQDTRHVRAVLEGYAPIVSRGYCPD
;
A
#
# COMPACT_ATOMS: atom_id res chain seq x y z
N MET A 1 1.53 67.93 48.11
CA MET A 1 0.32 67.09 47.91
C MET A 1 0.45 66.35 46.59
N LYS A 2 0.13 65.06 46.60
CA LYS A 2 0.22 64.10 45.48
C LYS A 2 -0.53 64.58 44.23
N SER A 3 0.03 64.35 43.04
CA SER A 3 -0.59 63.52 42.00
C SER A 3 0.27 63.49 40.71
N LEU A 4 0.79 62.29 40.40
CA LEU A 4 1.11 61.84 39.04
C LEU A 4 -0.22 61.62 38.26
N VAL A 5 -0.18 61.65 36.92
CA VAL A 5 -0.57 60.51 36.05
C VAL A 5 -0.37 60.82 34.55
N LEU A 6 0.50 59.98 33.98
CA LEU A 6 0.63 59.35 32.67
C LEU A 6 0.10 59.99 31.38
N ALA A 7 1.04 60.05 30.42
CA ALA A 7 0.85 60.10 28.99
C ALA A 7 0.19 58.83 28.43
N ALA A 8 -0.74 59.01 27.49
CA ALA A 8 -1.34 57.93 26.70
C ALA A 8 -0.57 57.75 25.39
N THR A 9 0.17 56.66 25.27
CA THR A 9 0.78 56.18 24.03
C THR A 9 -0.16 55.21 23.32
N PHE A 10 -0.31 55.42 22.01
CA PHE A 10 -0.96 54.52 21.06
C PHE A 10 -0.28 53.14 21.08
N ALA A 11 -1.07 52.07 21.20
CA ALA A 11 -0.66 50.71 20.84
C ALA A 11 -1.69 50.13 19.87
N ALA A 12 -1.30 50.03 18.60
CA ALA A 12 -2.02 49.26 17.60
C ALA A 12 -1.90 47.77 17.95
N SER A 13 -3.00 47.14 18.36
CA SER A 13 -3.06 45.70 18.58
C SER A 13 -3.08 45.00 17.22
N GLY A 14 -1.90 44.61 16.74
CA GLY A 14 -1.76 43.62 15.69
C GLY A 14 -2.30 42.27 16.19
N LEU A 15 -3.29 41.73 15.49
CA LEU A 15 -3.72 40.35 15.63
C LEU A 15 -2.59 39.45 15.14
N VAL A 16 -1.76 38.99 16.08
CA VAL A 16 -0.81 37.91 15.83
C VAL A 16 -1.62 36.62 15.68
N ALA A 17 -1.78 36.16 14.44
CA ALA A 17 -2.22 34.80 14.17
C ALA A 17 -1.18 33.85 14.78
N GLY A 18 -1.51 33.21 15.90
CA GLY A 18 -0.69 32.16 16.49
C GLY A 18 -0.58 30.96 15.53
N PRO A 19 0.50 30.17 15.63
CA PRO A 19 0.67 28.99 14.80
C PRO A 19 -0.49 28.04 15.08
N ALA A 20 -1.05 27.47 14.02
CA ALA A 20 -2.07 26.44 14.10
C ALA A 20 -1.59 25.34 15.07
N SER A 21 -2.30 25.17 16.17
CA SER A 21 -2.08 24.07 17.10
C SER A 21 -2.09 22.77 16.32
N ALA A 22 -0.98 22.05 16.30
CA ALA A 22 -0.93 20.66 15.89
C ALA A 22 -2.00 19.92 16.70
N GLN A 23 -3.12 19.61 16.06
CA GLN A 23 -4.19 18.84 16.68
C GLN A 23 -3.58 17.52 17.16
N LEU A 24 -3.63 17.29 18.47
CA LEU A 24 -3.19 16.07 19.12
C LEU A 24 -3.69 14.87 18.32
N ILE A 25 -2.73 14.13 17.78
CA ILE A 25 -2.93 13.10 16.77
C ILE A 25 -3.34 11.83 17.50
N SER A 26 -4.64 11.51 17.44
CA SER A 26 -5.10 10.24 17.98
C SER A 26 -4.92 9.12 16.94
N PRO A 27 -4.42 7.94 17.34
CA PRO A 27 -4.64 6.71 16.56
C PRO A 27 -6.15 6.48 16.41
N CYS A 28 -6.54 5.56 15.53
CA CYS A 28 -7.93 5.10 15.44
C CYS A 28 -8.31 4.33 16.72
N GLY A 29 -8.57 5.04 17.83
CA GLY A 29 -9.01 4.45 19.09
C GLY A 29 -10.54 4.32 19.15
N GLN A 30 -11.05 3.23 19.74
CA GLN A 30 -12.46 2.84 20.03
C GLN A 30 -13.54 3.04 18.94
N GLN A 31 -13.25 3.73 17.84
CA GLN A 31 -14.06 3.80 16.63
C GLN A 31 -13.85 2.53 15.80
N ASP A 32 -14.74 2.32 14.83
CA ASP A 32 -14.48 1.38 13.75
C ASP A 32 -13.16 1.79 13.06
N GLU A 33 -12.14 0.94 13.17
CA GLU A 33 -10.83 1.18 12.58
C GLU A 33 -10.95 1.46 11.08
N THR A 34 -11.88 0.77 10.40
CA THR A 34 -12.09 0.91 8.96
C THR A 34 -12.54 2.31 8.60
N GLU A 35 -13.53 2.84 9.31
CA GLU A 35 -14.04 4.19 9.09
C GLU A 35 -12.93 5.23 9.34
N CYS A 36 -12.21 5.11 10.46
CA CYS A 36 -11.13 6.03 10.79
C CYS A 36 -9.96 5.98 9.79
N MET A 37 -9.58 4.79 9.32
CA MET A 37 -8.52 4.64 8.32
C MET A 37 -8.95 5.23 6.97
N LEU A 38 -10.18 4.97 6.51
CA LEU A 38 -10.72 5.57 5.28
C LEU A 38 -10.78 7.09 5.35
N GLU A 39 -11.22 7.67 6.47
CA GLU A 39 -11.17 9.12 6.69
C GLU A 39 -9.73 9.65 6.67
N SER A 40 -8.79 8.95 7.32
CA SER A 40 -7.38 9.35 7.34
C SER A 40 -6.78 9.38 5.94
N ILE A 41 -7.12 8.39 5.11
CA ILE A 41 -6.71 8.33 3.70
C ILE A 41 -7.31 9.49 2.91
N TRP A 42 -8.59 9.81 3.10
CA TRP A 42 -9.21 10.91 2.37
C TRP A 42 -8.71 12.28 2.85
N VAL A 43 -8.41 12.45 4.13
CA VAL A 43 -7.74 13.64 4.68
C VAL A 43 -6.38 13.83 4.02
N ALA A 44 -5.58 12.77 3.90
CA ALA A 44 -4.32 12.83 3.14
C ALA A 44 -4.56 13.21 1.67
N ALA A 45 -5.61 12.70 1.03
CA ALA A 45 -5.96 13.05 -0.34
C ALA A 45 -6.40 14.52 -0.49
N SER A 46 -7.02 15.11 0.54
CA SER A 46 -7.56 16.48 0.49
C SER A 46 -6.50 17.57 0.40
N VAL A 47 -5.24 17.24 0.73
CA VAL A 47 -4.07 18.12 0.55
C VAL A 47 -3.71 18.30 -0.94
N LEU A 48 -4.08 17.33 -1.79
CA LEU A 48 -3.79 17.38 -3.22
C LEU A 48 -4.60 18.47 -3.93
N PRO A 49 -4.09 19.07 -5.02
CA PRO A 49 -4.89 19.88 -5.93
C PRO A 49 -6.11 19.13 -6.51
N PRO A 50 -7.20 19.82 -6.87
CA PRO A 50 -8.45 19.19 -7.32
C PRO A 50 -8.29 18.17 -8.45
N GLU A 51 -7.46 18.46 -9.44
CA GLU A 51 -7.21 17.57 -10.58
C GLU A 51 -6.50 16.28 -10.18
N LYS A 52 -5.74 16.29 -9.09
CA LYS A 52 -5.08 15.11 -8.52
C LYS A 52 -6.02 14.35 -7.58
N GLN A 53 -6.85 15.07 -6.81
CA GLN A 53 -7.93 14.46 -6.03
C GLN A 53 -8.84 13.62 -6.93
N ASP A 54 -9.24 14.15 -8.08
CA ASP A 54 -10.09 13.43 -9.04
C ASP A 54 -9.48 12.10 -9.51
N ARG A 55 -8.15 12.01 -9.62
CA ARG A 55 -7.45 10.78 -10.04
C ARG A 55 -7.47 9.69 -8.96
N VAL A 56 -7.61 10.07 -7.69
CA VAL A 56 -7.58 9.12 -6.55
C VAL A 56 -8.98 8.77 -6.03
N LYS A 57 -10.04 9.52 -6.38
CA LYS A 57 -11.44 9.19 -6.02
C LYS A 57 -11.84 7.76 -6.39
N ARG A 58 -11.59 7.37 -7.65
CA ARG A 58 -11.98 6.05 -8.16
C ARG A 58 -11.20 4.91 -7.49
N PRO A 59 -9.85 4.97 -7.36
CA PRO A 59 -9.09 4.04 -6.54
C PRO A 59 -9.53 3.98 -5.07
N PHE A 60 -9.87 5.12 -4.46
CA PHE A 60 -10.38 5.17 -3.10
C PHE A 60 -11.71 4.41 -2.98
N LEU A 61 -12.66 4.66 -3.88
CA LEU A 61 -13.95 3.97 -3.88
C LEU A 61 -13.85 2.49 -4.19
N TYR A 62 -12.81 2.04 -4.90
CA TYR A 62 -12.51 0.62 -5.02
C TYR A 62 -12.22 0.02 -3.65
N VAL A 63 -11.32 0.62 -2.86
CA VAL A 63 -11.00 0.15 -1.51
C VAL A 63 -12.21 0.18 -0.59
N VAL A 64 -13.06 1.21 -0.67
CA VAL A 64 -14.31 1.25 0.09
C VAL A 64 -15.25 0.11 -0.30
N ALA A 65 -15.36 -0.21 -1.60
CA ALA A 65 -16.24 -1.30 -2.05
C ALA A 65 -15.80 -2.68 -1.55
N GLU A 66 -14.51 -2.87 -1.28
CA GLU A 66 -13.96 -4.11 -0.71
C GLU A 66 -14.39 -4.32 0.76
N THR A 67 -14.94 -3.32 1.46
CA THR A 67 -15.50 -3.54 2.81
C THR A 67 -16.79 -4.37 2.77
N HIS A 68 -17.40 -4.50 1.59
CA HIS A 68 -18.73 -5.08 1.38
C HIS A 68 -19.85 -4.39 2.17
N ASP A 69 -19.62 -3.18 2.71
CA ASP A 69 -20.63 -2.33 3.29
C ASP A 69 -21.26 -1.43 2.22
N ALA A 70 -22.48 -1.79 1.82
CA ALA A 70 -23.24 -1.06 0.81
C ALA A 70 -23.67 0.35 1.28
N ALA A 71 -23.86 0.58 2.58
CA ALA A 71 -24.17 1.90 3.11
C ALA A 71 -22.94 2.81 3.03
N LEU A 72 -21.79 2.34 3.50
CA LEU A 72 -20.51 3.04 3.45
C LEU A 72 -20.10 3.35 2.00
N THR A 73 -20.24 2.38 1.09
CA THR A 73 -19.95 2.58 -0.34
C THR A 73 -20.84 3.66 -0.96
N ARG A 74 -22.15 3.68 -0.64
CA ARG A 74 -23.09 4.71 -1.13
C ARG A 74 -22.78 6.08 -0.55
N GLU A 75 -22.39 6.14 0.71
CA GLU A 75 -21.99 7.39 1.36
C GLU A 75 -20.76 8.00 0.69
N TRP A 76 -19.67 7.24 0.57
CA TRP A 76 -18.46 7.73 -0.07
C TRP A 76 -18.65 8.05 -1.54
N SER A 77 -19.42 7.24 -2.29
CA SER A 77 -19.72 7.53 -3.69
C SER A 77 -20.44 8.88 -3.85
N ARG A 78 -21.36 9.20 -2.93
CA ARG A 78 -22.08 10.49 -2.90
C ARG A 78 -21.14 11.64 -2.51
N ARG A 79 -20.34 11.47 -1.46
CA ARG A 79 -19.38 12.47 -0.99
C ARG A 79 -18.35 12.84 -2.07
N LEU A 80 -17.89 11.84 -2.83
CA LEU A 80 -16.87 12.02 -3.85
C LEU A 80 -17.44 12.36 -5.23
N ASN A 81 -18.76 12.26 -5.41
CA ASN A 81 -19.45 12.37 -6.70
C ASN A 81 -18.80 11.48 -7.77
N SER A 82 -18.56 10.21 -7.43
CA SER A 82 -17.90 9.23 -8.30
C SER A 82 -18.44 7.83 -8.02
N ALA A 83 -18.34 6.94 -9.01
CA ALA A 83 -18.61 5.51 -8.85
C ALA A 83 -17.29 4.74 -8.64
N PRO A 84 -17.31 3.58 -7.96
CA PRO A 84 -16.15 2.70 -7.85
C PRO A 84 -15.72 2.15 -9.21
N ILE A 85 -14.44 1.80 -9.33
CA ILE A 85 -13.97 0.92 -10.41
C ILE A 85 -14.26 -0.49 -9.94
N LEU A 86 -15.07 -1.26 -10.66
CA LEU A 86 -15.18 -2.69 -10.36
C LEU A 86 -13.94 -3.42 -10.91
N PRO A 87 -13.42 -4.43 -10.18
CA PRO A 87 -12.28 -5.20 -10.66
C PRO A 87 -12.62 -5.84 -12.00
N ARG A 88 -11.62 -5.88 -12.90
CA ARG A 88 -11.77 -6.49 -14.22
C ARG A 88 -11.89 -8.01 -14.05
N GLU A 89 -12.92 -8.60 -14.62
CA GLU A 89 -13.09 -10.05 -14.59
C GLU A 89 -11.99 -10.76 -15.39
N GLY A 90 -11.47 -11.85 -14.82
CA GLY A 90 -10.51 -12.75 -15.45
C GLY A 90 -9.04 -12.45 -15.16
N PRO A 91 -8.14 -13.38 -15.52
CA PRO A 91 -6.74 -13.30 -15.16
C PRO A 91 -6.00 -12.23 -15.97
N GLY A 92 -5.15 -11.47 -15.29
CA GLY A 92 -4.25 -10.49 -15.89
C GLY A 92 -3.22 -11.13 -16.85
N TYR A 93 -2.37 -10.30 -17.46
CA TYR A 93 -1.35 -10.79 -18.40
C TYR A 93 -0.45 -11.87 -17.77
N ALA A 94 0.13 -11.61 -16.61
CA ALA A 94 0.99 -12.55 -15.89
C ALA A 94 0.25 -13.86 -15.57
N GLY A 95 -1.00 -13.76 -15.09
CA GLY A 95 -1.81 -14.92 -14.77
C GLY A 95 -2.17 -15.78 -16.00
N ARG A 96 -2.34 -15.17 -17.18
CA ARG A 96 -2.51 -15.93 -18.44
C ARG A 96 -1.21 -16.61 -18.87
N LYS A 97 -0.07 -15.93 -18.74
CA LYS A 97 1.24 -16.51 -19.06
C LYS A 97 1.61 -17.67 -18.13
N ALA A 98 1.39 -17.53 -16.84
CA ALA A 98 1.65 -18.58 -15.87
C ALA A 98 0.82 -19.85 -16.19
N ARG A 99 -0.49 -19.69 -16.39
CA ARG A 99 -1.38 -20.79 -16.83
C ARG A 99 -0.93 -21.45 -18.12
N GLY A 100 -0.51 -20.66 -19.12
CA GLY A 100 -0.02 -21.19 -20.40
C GLY A 100 1.20 -22.10 -20.23
N VAL A 101 2.22 -21.63 -19.51
CA VAL A 101 3.45 -22.43 -19.25
C VAL A 101 3.13 -23.70 -18.48
N LEU A 102 2.26 -23.61 -17.46
CA LEU A 102 1.86 -24.76 -16.66
C LEU A 102 1.08 -25.80 -17.48
N ALA A 103 0.20 -25.36 -18.37
CA ALA A 103 -0.55 -26.25 -19.25
C ALA A 103 0.34 -26.97 -20.28
N GLU A 104 1.42 -26.32 -20.74
CA GLU A 104 2.32 -26.87 -21.76
C GLU A 104 3.37 -27.83 -21.18
N GLY A 105 3.96 -27.51 -20.02
CA GLY A 105 5.13 -28.22 -19.49
C GLY A 105 5.11 -28.53 -18.00
N GLY A 106 4.07 -28.11 -17.27
CA GLY A 106 3.96 -28.32 -15.83
C GLY A 106 4.98 -27.52 -15.00
N TRP A 107 5.09 -27.88 -13.72
CA TRP A 107 5.84 -27.10 -12.72
C TRP A 107 7.35 -27.11 -12.90
N ASP A 108 7.92 -28.20 -13.40
CA ASP A 108 9.37 -28.30 -13.60
C ASP A 108 9.82 -27.41 -14.78
N ASP A 109 9.10 -27.44 -15.91
CA ASP A 109 9.35 -26.53 -17.05
C ASP A 109 9.12 -25.07 -16.65
N PHE A 110 8.07 -24.80 -15.86
CA PHE A 110 7.81 -23.46 -15.31
C PHE A 110 9.01 -22.90 -14.56
N LEU A 111 9.57 -23.65 -13.61
CA LEU A 111 10.73 -23.21 -12.82
C LEU A 111 12.02 -23.15 -13.65
N GLN A 112 12.22 -24.08 -14.58
CA GLN A 112 13.37 -24.06 -15.48
C GLN A 112 13.37 -22.82 -16.39
N LYS A 113 12.22 -22.50 -17.00
CA LYS A 113 12.06 -21.31 -17.85
C LYS A 113 12.21 -20.02 -17.05
N ALA A 114 11.64 -19.97 -15.85
CA ALA A 114 11.82 -18.82 -14.95
C ALA A 114 13.31 -18.58 -14.62
N ARG A 115 14.03 -19.64 -14.25
CA ARG A 115 15.47 -19.54 -13.91
C ARG A 115 16.33 -19.11 -15.09
N SER A 116 16.08 -19.67 -16.27
CA SER A 116 16.79 -19.29 -17.49
C SER A 116 16.39 -17.93 -18.06
N GLY A 117 15.31 -17.32 -17.57
CA GLY A 117 14.76 -16.08 -18.14
C GLY A 117 14.21 -16.27 -19.56
N SER A 118 13.92 -17.51 -19.95
CA SER A 118 13.36 -17.82 -21.27
C SER A 118 11.93 -17.31 -21.38
N ALA A 119 11.46 -17.02 -22.60
CA ALA A 119 10.08 -16.62 -22.82
C ALA A 119 9.08 -17.63 -22.18
N PRO A 120 8.03 -17.16 -21.48
CA PRO A 120 7.60 -15.76 -21.36
C PRO A 120 8.23 -14.97 -20.19
N PHE A 121 9.16 -15.56 -19.43
CA PHE A 121 9.81 -14.92 -18.28
C PHE A 121 10.91 -13.92 -18.66
N ASN A 122 11.15 -13.66 -19.94
CA ASN A 122 12.03 -12.56 -20.35
C ASN A 122 11.40 -11.18 -20.11
N ILE A 123 10.08 -11.11 -19.82
CA ILE A 123 9.35 -9.89 -19.50
C ILE A 123 8.37 -10.19 -18.35
N GLY A 124 8.51 -9.48 -17.23
CA GLY A 124 7.63 -9.63 -16.06
C GLY A 124 7.80 -10.96 -15.33
N ARG A 125 9.06 -11.43 -15.19
CA ARG A 125 9.38 -12.69 -14.50
C ARG A 125 8.83 -12.72 -13.08
N PRO A 126 9.03 -11.71 -12.22
CA PRO A 126 8.49 -11.71 -10.86
C PRO A 126 6.96 -11.90 -10.84
N GLU A 127 6.24 -11.20 -11.70
CA GLU A 127 4.78 -11.24 -11.79
C GLU A 127 4.28 -12.60 -12.26
N ILE A 128 4.89 -13.19 -13.29
CA ILE A 128 4.51 -14.52 -13.78
C ILE A 128 4.80 -15.57 -12.70
N MET A 129 5.93 -15.47 -12.00
CA MET A 129 6.26 -16.40 -10.91
C MET A 129 5.31 -16.29 -9.73
N ALA A 130 4.92 -15.08 -9.32
CA ALA A 130 3.96 -14.90 -8.23
C ALA A 130 2.57 -15.47 -8.57
N GLU A 131 2.13 -15.30 -9.82
CA GLU A 131 0.92 -15.97 -10.30
C GLU A 131 1.06 -17.50 -10.28
N GLY A 132 2.25 -18.03 -10.61
CA GLY A 132 2.57 -19.44 -10.40
C GLY A 132 2.44 -19.88 -8.94
N ALA A 133 2.94 -19.08 -7.99
CA ALA A 133 2.82 -19.34 -6.57
C ALA A 133 1.36 -19.33 -6.08
N ARG A 134 0.51 -18.45 -6.63
CA ARG A 134 -0.94 -18.42 -6.35
C ARG A 134 -1.70 -19.60 -6.96
N LEU A 135 -1.21 -20.14 -8.08
CA LEU A 135 -1.78 -21.30 -8.77
C LEU A 135 -1.31 -22.64 -8.19
N ALA A 136 -0.32 -22.64 -7.29
CA ALA A 136 0.21 -23.86 -6.70
C ALA A 136 -0.85 -24.61 -5.91
N GLU A 137 -1.04 -25.89 -6.23
CA GLU A 137 -2.09 -26.74 -5.65
C GLU A 137 -1.81 -27.18 -4.22
N THR A 138 -0.54 -27.06 -3.78
CA THR A 138 -0.11 -27.50 -2.44
C THR A 138 0.79 -26.45 -1.78
N PRO A 139 0.82 -26.38 -0.43
CA PRO A 139 1.74 -25.52 0.30
C PRO A 139 3.21 -25.76 -0.05
N ALA A 140 3.62 -27.02 -0.18
CA ALA A 140 5.00 -27.38 -0.52
C ALA A 140 5.42 -26.88 -1.90
N LEU A 141 4.52 -26.95 -2.88
CA LEU A 141 4.78 -26.42 -4.21
C LEU A 141 4.84 -24.89 -4.20
N ARG A 142 3.96 -24.23 -3.46
CA ARG A 142 4.00 -22.77 -3.27
C ARG A 142 5.33 -22.34 -2.67
N GLU A 143 5.78 -23.02 -1.62
CA GLU A 143 7.06 -22.78 -0.97
C GLU A 143 8.25 -22.99 -1.92
N ARG A 144 8.20 -24.04 -2.77
CA ARG A 144 9.21 -24.28 -3.81
C ARG A 144 9.32 -23.09 -4.78
N ILE A 145 8.19 -22.53 -5.20
CA ILE A 145 8.17 -21.37 -6.13
C ILE A 145 8.66 -20.10 -5.42
N VAL A 146 8.17 -19.83 -4.20
CA VAL A 146 8.59 -18.67 -3.40
C VAL A 146 10.09 -18.72 -3.09
N SER A 147 10.61 -19.91 -2.78
CA SER A 147 12.05 -20.12 -2.59
C SER A 147 12.84 -19.81 -3.85
N ALA A 148 12.38 -20.27 -5.01
CA ALA A 148 13.01 -19.95 -6.29
C ALA A 148 12.95 -18.44 -6.62
N MET A 149 11.88 -17.74 -6.24
CA MET A 149 11.79 -16.28 -6.37
C MET A 149 12.83 -15.58 -5.49
N PHE A 150 13.01 -16.01 -4.23
CA PHE A 150 14.06 -15.49 -3.36
C PHE A 150 15.47 -15.78 -3.88
N GLU A 151 15.72 -16.97 -4.46
CA GLU A 151 16.98 -17.32 -5.10
C GLU A 151 17.30 -16.36 -6.27
N LEU A 152 16.31 -16.09 -7.12
CA LEU A 152 16.46 -15.20 -8.28
C LEU A 152 16.61 -13.73 -7.89
N ALA A 153 15.93 -13.30 -6.82
CA ALA A 153 16.09 -11.96 -6.28
C ALA A 153 17.50 -11.71 -5.73
N GLY A 154 18.15 -12.75 -5.21
CA GLY A 154 19.47 -12.67 -4.60
C GLY A 154 19.49 -11.88 -3.28
N PRO A 155 20.67 -11.64 -2.70
CA PRO A 155 20.81 -10.84 -1.48
C PRO A 155 20.50 -9.35 -1.75
N PRO A 156 20.04 -8.58 -0.74
CA PRO A 156 19.79 -7.14 -0.89
C PRO A 156 21.02 -6.42 -1.44
N GLN A 157 20.86 -5.72 -2.56
CA GLN A 157 21.94 -4.93 -3.16
C GLN A 157 21.92 -3.51 -2.59
N GLY A 158 23.07 -3.03 -2.10
CA GLY A 158 23.22 -1.73 -1.44
C GLY A 158 23.27 -0.49 -2.35
N GLY A 159 22.84 -0.60 -3.61
CA GLY A 159 22.89 0.49 -4.60
C GLY A 159 21.75 1.50 -4.45
N LYS A 160 22.04 2.78 -4.76
CA LYS A 160 21.01 3.83 -4.91
C LYS A 160 20.71 4.03 -6.41
N GLY A 161 19.43 4.23 -6.77
CA GLY A 161 19.04 4.55 -8.15
C GLY A 161 19.23 3.38 -9.12
N LEU A 162 19.81 3.65 -10.30
CA LEU A 162 19.98 2.70 -11.42
C LEU A 162 20.93 1.53 -11.14
N GLU A 163 21.70 1.59 -10.04
CA GLU A 163 22.58 0.50 -9.59
C GLU A 163 21.83 -0.64 -8.92
N ARG A 164 20.58 -0.41 -8.51
CA ARG A 164 19.72 -1.43 -7.92
C ARG A 164 19.10 -2.24 -9.05
N SER A 165 19.21 -3.57 -9.01
CA SER A 165 18.50 -4.42 -9.96
C SER A 165 16.99 -4.12 -9.87
N PHE A 166 16.43 -3.53 -10.92
CA PHE A 166 14.98 -3.27 -11.02
C PHE A 166 14.19 -4.55 -10.75
N GLU A 167 14.67 -5.66 -11.30
CA GLU A 167 14.06 -6.97 -11.11
C GLU A 167 14.13 -7.46 -9.65
N GLN A 168 15.19 -7.14 -8.89
CA GLN A 168 15.24 -7.45 -7.45
C GLN A 168 14.13 -6.71 -6.69
N ALA A 169 13.91 -5.44 -7.01
CA ALA A 169 12.86 -4.65 -6.37
C ALA A 169 11.46 -5.20 -6.69
N ASP A 170 11.23 -5.64 -7.93
CA ASP A 170 9.98 -6.25 -8.36
C ASP A 170 9.75 -7.61 -7.69
N PHE A 171 10.79 -8.46 -7.60
CA PHE A 171 10.74 -9.67 -6.79
C PHE A 171 10.45 -9.36 -5.33
N GLY A 172 11.12 -8.38 -4.72
CA GLY A 172 10.89 -7.97 -3.35
C GLY A 172 9.44 -7.57 -3.09
N HIS A 173 8.85 -6.81 -4.01
CA HIS A 173 7.45 -6.39 -3.92
C HIS A 173 6.49 -7.58 -3.96
N LEU A 174 6.67 -8.46 -4.94
CA LEU A 174 5.80 -9.64 -5.17
C LEU A 174 5.96 -10.69 -4.06
N LEU A 175 7.17 -10.88 -3.56
CA LEU A 175 7.44 -11.73 -2.40
C LEU A 175 6.81 -11.17 -1.13
N ALA A 176 6.84 -9.84 -0.92
CA ALA A 176 6.18 -9.22 0.23
C ALA A 176 4.65 -9.36 0.13
N GLU A 177 4.08 -9.21 -1.06
CA GLU A 177 2.65 -9.42 -1.31
C GLU A 177 2.24 -10.87 -0.99
N LEU A 178 2.95 -11.87 -1.56
CA LEU A 178 2.69 -13.29 -1.30
C LEU A 178 2.86 -13.66 0.19
N SER A 179 3.84 -13.06 0.87
CA SER A 179 4.09 -13.31 2.28
C SER A 179 2.99 -12.70 3.15
N MET A 180 2.53 -11.48 2.80
CA MET A 180 1.39 -10.84 3.43
C MET A 180 0.10 -11.65 3.23
N GLU A 181 -0.17 -12.11 2.01
CA GLU A 181 -1.34 -12.95 1.71
C GLU A 181 -1.35 -14.24 2.55
N ALA A 182 -0.17 -14.81 2.79
CA ALA A 182 0.00 -16.05 3.56
C ALA A 182 0.29 -15.84 5.05
N CYS A 183 0.21 -14.61 5.55
CA CYS A 183 0.45 -14.31 6.97
C CYS A 183 1.83 -14.74 7.49
N ASN A 184 2.84 -14.79 6.61
CA ASN A 184 4.20 -15.18 6.96
C ASN A 184 5.05 -13.92 7.21
N LEU A 185 5.18 -13.55 8.49
CA LEU A 185 5.89 -12.33 8.87
C LEU A 185 7.40 -12.38 8.58
N GLN A 186 8.02 -13.55 8.73
CA GLN A 186 9.45 -13.71 8.54
C GLN A 186 9.84 -13.49 7.08
N ASP A 187 9.12 -14.13 6.15
CA ASP A 187 9.35 -13.94 4.72
C ASP A 187 8.93 -12.56 4.25
N PHE A 188 7.90 -11.98 4.86
CA PHE A 188 7.51 -10.60 4.60
C PHE A 188 8.65 -9.63 4.91
N ASP A 189 9.20 -9.66 6.13
CA ASP A 189 10.29 -8.77 6.53
C ASP A 189 11.55 -8.99 5.65
N ARG A 190 11.80 -10.25 5.24
CA ARG A 190 12.88 -10.58 4.30
C ARG A 190 12.66 -9.95 2.92
N ALA A 191 11.45 -10.07 2.38
CA ALA A 191 11.08 -9.57 1.07
C ALA A 191 11.10 -8.04 1.00
N VAL A 192 10.59 -7.35 2.03
CA VAL A 192 10.57 -5.89 2.08
C VAL A 192 11.97 -5.29 1.94
N ARG A 193 13.00 -5.92 2.52
CA ARG A 193 14.40 -5.47 2.39
C ARG A 193 14.94 -5.51 0.96
N LEU A 194 14.34 -6.29 0.07
CA LEU A 194 14.70 -6.37 -1.35
C LEU A 194 14.06 -5.23 -2.17
N THR A 195 13.04 -4.57 -1.64
CA THR A 195 12.28 -3.54 -2.36
C THR A 195 13.04 -2.23 -2.48
N ALA A 196 12.67 -1.40 -3.47
CA ALA A 196 13.26 -0.08 -3.66
C ALA A 196 12.99 0.88 -2.48
N THR A 197 11.83 0.76 -1.84
CA THR A 197 11.33 1.66 -0.79
C THR A 197 10.81 0.86 0.42
N PRO A 198 11.70 0.22 1.21
CA PRO A 198 11.30 -0.67 2.30
C PRO A 198 10.43 0.03 3.35
N ASP A 199 10.67 1.32 3.60
CA ASP A 199 9.95 2.10 4.61
C ASP A 199 8.61 2.68 4.13
N SER A 200 8.15 2.33 2.91
CA SER A 200 6.90 2.85 2.37
C SER A 200 5.68 2.46 3.21
N LEU A 201 4.67 3.34 3.25
CA LEU A 201 3.41 3.07 3.96
C LEU A 201 2.70 1.81 3.47
N ARG A 202 2.86 1.44 2.20
CA ARG A 202 2.32 0.19 1.65
C ARG A 202 2.78 -1.01 2.48
N TYR A 203 4.09 -1.13 2.70
CA TYR A 203 4.65 -2.24 3.46
C TYR A 203 4.35 -2.14 4.95
N ALA A 204 4.25 -0.92 5.51
CA ALA A 204 3.80 -0.75 6.89
C ALA A 204 2.38 -1.30 7.09
N LEU A 205 1.45 -1.02 6.15
CA LEU A 205 0.07 -1.52 6.19
C LEU A 205 -0.01 -3.02 5.91
N TRP A 206 0.76 -3.54 4.97
CA TRP A 206 0.84 -4.98 4.75
C TRP A 206 1.38 -5.72 5.96
N ARG A 207 2.36 -5.14 6.67
CA ARG A 207 2.85 -5.67 7.94
C ARG A 207 1.77 -5.61 9.02
N ALA A 208 1.05 -4.50 9.12
CA ALA A 208 -0.08 -4.33 10.04
C ALA A 208 -1.15 -5.40 9.84
N ARG A 209 -1.45 -5.77 8.58
CA ARG A 209 -2.34 -6.90 8.28
C ARG A 209 -1.88 -8.20 8.95
N ILE A 210 -0.58 -8.45 8.96
CA ILE A 210 0.01 -9.65 9.57
C ILE A 210 0.02 -9.55 11.10
N THR A 211 0.25 -8.35 11.65
CA THR A 211 0.39 -8.16 13.12
C THR A 211 -0.87 -7.73 13.85
N GLY A 212 -1.98 -7.47 13.16
CA GLY A 212 -3.30 -7.30 13.77
C GLY A 212 -3.74 -5.86 14.12
N ASP A 213 -3.01 -4.82 13.71
CA ASP A 213 -3.40 -3.43 14.01
C ASP A 213 -2.78 -2.41 13.04
N ALA A 214 -3.62 -1.69 12.30
CA ALA A 214 -3.22 -0.60 11.39
C ALA A 214 -3.50 0.79 11.97
N SER A 215 -4.24 0.89 13.07
CA SER A 215 -4.65 2.14 13.72
C SER A 215 -3.50 3.11 14.01
N PRO A 216 -2.29 2.66 14.43
CA PRO A 216 -1.14 3.55 14.64
C PRO A 216 -0.67 4.26 13.36
N LEU A 217 -0.96 3.71 12.18
CA LEU A 217 -0.52 4.26 10.90
C LEU A 217 -1.39 5.43 10.42
N ALA A 218 -2.58 5.62 10.99
CA ALA A 218 -3.49 6.72 10.63
C ALA A 218 -2.83 8.11 10.75
N ALA A 219 -2.06 8.31 11.82
CA ALA A 219 -1.25 9.50 12.04
C ALA A 219 -0.26 9.76 10.90
N ARG A 220 0.47 8.71 10.53
CA ARG A 220 1.51 8.75 9.51
C ARG A 220 0.92 9.03 8.13
N ILE A 221 -0.23 8.39 7.81
CA ILE A 221 -0.98 8.62 6.56
C ILE A 221 -1.32 10.11 6.39
N ARG A 222 -1.82 10.76 7.44
CA ARG A 222 -2.20 12.18 7.39
C ARG A 222 -0.99 13.11 7.27
N ASN A 223 0.08 12.83 8.00
CA ASN A 223 1.20 13.75 8.17
C ASN A 223 2.26 13.68 7.06
N GLU A 224 2.41 12.54 6.40
CA GLU A 224 3.37 12.38 5.30
C GLU A 224 2.77 12.78 3.94
N ALA A 225 1.50 13.21 3.90
CA ALA A 225 0.85 13.65 2.68
C ALA A 225 1.40 14.99 2.18
N ASP A 226 1.66 15.07 0.88
CA ASP A 226 2.05 16.30 0.19
C ASP A 226 1.07 16.65 -0.95
N ASP A 227 1.12 17.89 -1.43
CA ASP A 227 0.30 18.41 -2.52
C ASP A 227 0.91 18.14 -3.92
N GLN A 228 2.10 17.55 -3.98
CA GLN A 228 2.90 17.41 -5.18
C GLN A 228 2.60 16.12 -5.94
N ASP A 229 2.32 15.00 -5.26
CA ASP A 229 2.10 13.71 -5.93
C ASP A 229 1.05 12.81 -5.28
N THR A 230 0.26 12.14 -6.12
CA THR A 230 -0.68 11.08 -5.72
C THR A 230 -0.01 9.81 -5.20
N ARG A 231 1.30 9.63 -5.39
CA ARG A 231 2.04 8.41 -4.99
C ARG A 231 1.81 8.03 -3.53
N HIS A 232 1.80 9.00 -2.62
CA HIS A 232 1.54 8.77 -1.19
C HIS A 232 0.18 8.10 -0.98
N VAL A 233 -0.89 8.76 -1.44
CA VAL A 233 -2.27 8.26 -1.30
C VAL A 233 -2.45 6.91 -2.00
N ARG A 234 -1.87 6.72 -3.19
CA ARG A 234 -1.95 5.44 -3.91
C ARG A 234 -1.24 4.30 -3.16
N ALA A 235 -0.06 4.55 -2.60
CA ALA A 235 0.65 3.56 -1.79
C ALA A 235 -0.15 3.16 -0.54
N VAL A 236 -0.83 4.13 0.09
CA VAL A 236 -1.70 3.85 1.24
C VAL A 236 -2.93 3.04 0.82
N LEU A 237 -3.58 3.38 -0.29
CA LEU A 237 -4.72 2.62 -0.82
C LEU A 237 -4.34 1.17 -1.15
N GLU A 238 -3.21 0.98 -1.85
CA GLU A 238 -2.67 -0.35 -2.16
C GLU A 238 -2.24 -1.11 -0.89
N GLY A 239 -1.79 -0.41 0.14
CA GLY A 239 -1.43 -0.96 1.43
C GLY A 239 -2.63 -1.41 2.26
N TYR A 240 -3.71 -0.62 2.26
CA TYR A 240 -4.88 -0.85 3.11
C TYR A 240 -5.91 -1.79 2.47
N ALA A 241 -5.99 -1.86 1.14
CA ALA A 241 -6.94 -2.73 0.45
C ALA A 241 -6.91 -4.20 0.89
N PRO A 242 -5.74 -4.84 1.13
CA PRO A 242 -5.70 -6.21 1.66
C PRO A 242 -6.25 -6.37 3.07
N ILE A 243 -6.15 -5.36 3.94
CA ILE A 243 -6.74 -5.39 5.29
C ILE A 243 -8.26 -5.39 5.16
N VAL A 244 -8.81 -4.50 4.34
CA VAL A 244 -10.25 -4.39 4.13
C VAL A 244 -10.83 -5.65 3.47
N SER A 245 -10.20 -6.14 2.40
CA SER A 245 -10.72 -7.27 1.61
C SER A 245 -10.53 -8.64 2.26
N ARG A 246 -9.52 -8.80 3.13
CA ARG A 246 -9.13 -10.12 3.67
C ARG A 246 -9.05 -10.16 5.18
N GLY A 247 -9.28 -9.05 5.87
CA GLY A 247 -9.05 -8.91 7.31
C GLY A 247 -7.59 -9.08 7.71
N TYR A 248 -7.38 -9.03 9.02
CA TYR A 248 -6.12 -9.38 9.67
C TYR A 248 -5.84 -10.89 9.59
N CYS A 249 -4.58 -11.25 9.76
CA CYS A 249 -4.18 -12.64 9.90
C CYS A 249 -4.73 -13.25 11.19
N PRO A 250 -5.22 -14.50 11.16
CA PRO A 250 -5.63 -15.21 12.37
C PRO A 250 -4.41 -15.46 13.27
N ASP A 251 -4.62 -15.38 14.58
CA ASP A 251 -3.65 -15.76 15.61
C ASP A 251 -3.32 -17.27 15.57
#